data_AF-A0A1B9NQK9-F1
#
_entry.id   AF-A0A1B9NQK9-F1
#
_cell.length_a   1.000
_cell.length_b   1.000
_cell.length_c   1.000
_cell.angle_alpha   90.00
_cell.angle_beta   90.00
_cell.angle_gamma   90.00
#
_symmetry.space_group_name_H-M   'P 1'
#
loop_
_entity.id
_entity.type
_entity.pdbx_description
1 polymer ?
#
loop_
_entity_poly.entity_id
_entity_poly.type
_entity_poly.pdbx_seq_one_letter_code
_entity_poly.pdbx_strand_id
1 'polypeptide(L)'
;MLVNDCIKEFGNGLKDRLDPEIVDYAIDYINHSESILAFETLCDHIADFDVKISSEEYQKILKIVKLLNLKLDSRYLYINPNK
;
A
#
# COMPACT_ATOMS: atom_id res chain seq x y z
N MET A 1 -4.56 -14.80 7.81
CA MET A 1 -3.43 -14.00 7.30
C MET A 1 -3.40 -12.72 8.11
N LEU A 2 -2.27 -12.39 8.73
CA LEU A 2 -2.17 -11.15 9.50
C LEU A 2 -2.11 -9.98 8.50
N VAL A 3 -2.76 -8.86 8.82
CA VAL A 3 -2.80 -7.69 7.93
C VAL A 3 -1.40 -7.20 7.56
N ASN A 4 -0.45 -7.35 8.49
CA ASN A 4 0.96 -7.06 8.30
C ASN A 4 1.59 -7.86 7.16
N ASP A 5 1.25 -9.14 7.02
CA ASP A 5 1.76 -9.98 5.92
C ASP A 5 1.19 -9.51 4.58
N CYS A 6 -0.08 -9.09 4.55
CA CYS A 6 -0.69 -8.53 3.35
C CYS A 6 0.00 -7.23 2.91
N ILE A 7 0.32 -6.35 3.87
CA ILE A 7 1.03 -5.08 3.59
C ILE A 7 2.45 -5.37 3.09
N LYS A 8 3.16 -6.30 3.72
CA LYS A 8 4.51 -6.72 3.29
C LYS A 8 4.52 -7.31 1.89
N GLU A 9 3.59 -8.22 1.59
CA GLU A 9 3.48 -8.82 0.26
C GLU A 9 3.15 -7.76 -0.80
N PHE A 10 2.20 -6.87 -0.49
CA PHE A 10 1.82 -5.77 -1.38
C PHE A 10 3.00 -4.82 -1.64
N GLY A 11 3.65 -4.32 -0.59
CA GLY A 11 4.80 -3.41 -0.72
C GLY A 11 5.95 -4.04 -1.49
N ASN A 12 6.34 -5.28 -1.17
CA ASN A 12 7.41 -5.98 -1.90
C ASN A 12 7.09 -6.15 -3.39
N GLY A 13 5.80 -6.30 -3.75
CA GLY A 13 5.36 -6.36 -5.14
C GLY A 13 5.54 -5.05 -5.92
N LEU A 14 5.82 -3.93 -5.25
CA LEU A 14 6.04 -2.61 -5.88
C LEU A 14 7.53 -2.29 -6.10
N LYS A 15 8.47 -3.09 -5.59
CA LYS A 15 9.93 -2.81 -5.66
C LYS A 15 10.52 -2.80 -7.08
N ASP A 16 9.76 -3.27 -8.06
CA ASP A 16 10.09 -3.18 -9.48
C ASP A 16 9.77 -1.80 -10.08
N ARG A 17 8.88 -1.05 -9.43
CA ARG A 17 8.34 0.25 -9.89
C ARG A 17 8.62 1.40 -8.93
N LEU A 18 8.87 1.11 -7.66
CA LEU A 18 9.32 2.04 -6.62
C LEU A 18 10.74 1.68 -6.21
N ASP A 19 11.48 2.67 -5.73
CA ASP A 19 12.78 2.43 -5.11
C ASP A 19 12.62 1.42 -3.96
N PRO A 20 13.35 0.28 -3.98
CA PRO A 20 13.30 -0.70 -2.91
C PRO A 20 13.56 -0.12 -1.52
N GLU A 21 14.43 0.89 -1.40
CA GLU A 21 14.72 1.54 -0.12
C GLU A 21 13.50 2.27 0.45
N ILE A 22 12.73 2.94 -0.43
CA ILE A 22 11.48 3.62 -0.05
C ILE A 22 10.43 2.61 0.41
N VAL A 23 10.31 1.49 -0.31
CA VAL A 23 9.38 0.42 0.05
C VAL A 23 9.76 -0.21 1.39
N ASP A 24 11.05 -0.52 1.59
CA ASP A 24 11.54 -1.13 2.82
C ASP A 24 11.38 -0.19 4.02
N TYR A 25 11.63 1.11 3.83
CA TYR A 25 11.35 2.12 4.84
C TYR A 25 9.87 2.16 5.23
N ALA A 26 8.96 2.16 4.26
CA ALA A 26 7.52 2.15 4.54
C ALA A 26 7.06 0.85 5.24
N ILE A 27 7.63 -0.29 4.87
CA ILE A 27 7.34 -1.58 5.53
C ILE A 27 7.85 -1.62 6.97
N ASP A 28 8.97 -0.94 7.28
CA ASP A 28 9.57 -0.97 8.62
C ASP A 28 8.64 -0.41 9.71
N TYR A 29 7.74 0.51 9.36
CA TYR A 29 6.69 0.99 10.28
C TYR A 29 5.88 -0.14 10.92
N ILE A 30 5.73 -1.30 10.26
CA ILE A 30 5.09 -2.49 10.85
C ILE A 30 5.84 -2.99 12.09
N ASN A 31 7.18 -2.92 12.10
CA ASN A 31 8.00 -3.33 13.23
C ASN A 31 7.82 -2.40 14.44
N HIS A 32 7.34 -1.18 14.21
CA HIS A 32 7.00 -0.19 15.24
C HIS A 32 5.51 -0.22 15.63
N SER A 33 4.76 -1.26 15.24
CA SER A 33 3.30 -1.38 15.42
C SER A 33 2.47 -0.33 14.67
N GLU A 34 3.05 0.32 13.67
CA GLU A 34 2.43 1.37 12.87
C GLU A 34 1.94 0.84 11.51
N SER A 35 1.20 -0.27 11.51
CA SER A 35 0.75 -0.94 10.28
C SER A 35 -0.14 -0.07 9.37
N ILE A 36 -0.94 0.83 9.97
CA ILE A 36 -1.77 1.77 9.20
C ILE A 36 -0.85 2.76 8.46
N LEU A 37 0.13 3.34 9.17
CA LEU A 37 1.09 4.27 8.59
C LEU A 37 1.92 3.61 7.49
N ALA A 38 2.36 2.37 7.70
CA ALA A 38 3.06 1.58 6.69
C ALA A 38 2.26 1.49 5.39
N PHE A 39 0.97 1.17 5.51
CA PHE A 39 0.07 1.02 4.37
C PHE A 39 -0.26 2.35 3.69
N GLU A 40 -0.55 3.40 4.47
CA GLU A 40 -0.82 4.74 3.94
C GLU A 40 0.40 5.30 3.20
N THR A 41 1.59 5.16 3.78
CA THR A 41 2.86 5.60 3.17
C THR A 41 3.11 4.91 1.82
N LEU A 42 2.85 3.60 1.73
CA LEU A 42 2.95 2.88 0.44
C LEU A 42 1.97 3.43 -0.60
N CYS A 43 0.72 3.73 -0.21
CA CYS A 43 -0.28 4.30 -1.12
C CYS A 43 0.07 5.74 -1.54
N ASP A 44 0.62 6.53 -0.62
CA ASP A 44 1.10 7.89 -0.90
C ASP A 44 2.26 7.84 -1.90
N HIS A 45 3.23 6.94 -1.73
CA HIS A 45 4.30 6.74 -2.71
C HIS A 45 3.80 6.31 -4.08
N ILE A 46 2.78 5.44 -4.16
CA ILE A 46 2.16 5.11 -5.45
C ILE A 46 1.62 6.37 -6.14
N ALA A 47 0.96 7.24 -5.39
CA ALA A 47 0.42 8.50 -5.92
C ALA A 47 1.51 9.50 -6.31
N ASP A 48 2.52 9.69 -5.46
CA ASP A 48 3.60 10.67 -5.64
C ASP A 48 4.51 10.32 -6.83
N PHE A 49 4.77 9.03 -7.03
CA PHE A 49 5.60 8.54 -8.14
C PHE A 49 4.81 8.13 -9.39
N ASP A 50 3.49 8.38 -9.41
CA ASP A 50 2.57 8.00 -10.50
C ASP A 50 2.71 6.51 -10.91
N VAL A 51 2.83 5.63 -9.90
CA VAL A 51 3.03 4.21 -10.12
C VAL A 51 1.75 3.59 -10.64
N LYS A 52 1.85 2.97 -11.82
CA LYS A 52 0.73 2.22 -12.39
C LYS A 52 0.56 0.91 -11.64
N ILE A 53 -0.58 0.78 -10.97
CA ILE A 53 -1.02 -0.47 -10.35
C ILE A 53 -2.04 -1.18 -11.24
N SER A 54 -2.09 -2.50 -11.14
CA SER A 54 -3.09 -3.33 -11.81
C SER A 54 -4.39 -3.39 -11.00
N SER A 55 -5.47 -3.82 -11.65
CA SER A 55 -6.75 -4.07 -10.96
C SER A 55 -6.61 -5.08 -9.82
N GLU A 56 -5.76 -6.09 -9.96
CA GLU A 56 -5.51 -7.09 -8.91
C GLU A 56 -4.82 -6.48 -7.68
N GLU A 57 -3.83 -5.62 -7.90
CA GLU A 57 -3.16 -4.88 -6.83
C GLU A 57 -4.10 -3.89 -6.14
N TYR A 58 -4.97 -3.24 -6.90
CA TYR A 58 -6.00 -2.39 -6.34
C TYR A 58 -7.00 -3.18 -5.48
N GLN A 59 -7.37 -4.40 -5.87
CA GLN A 59 -8.17 -5.27 -4.99
C GLN A 59 -7.42 -5.63 -3.70
N LYS A 60 -6.09 -5.79 -3.73
CA LYS A 60 -5.28 -5.98 -2.51
C LYS A 60 -5.34 -4.74 -1.60
N ILE A 61 -5.24 -3.54 -2.15
CA ILE A 61 -5.41 -2.27 -1.41
C ILE A 61 -6.78 -2.23 -0.72
N LEU A 62 -7.87 -2.48 -1.47
CA LEU A 62 -9.23 -2.49 -0.91
C LEU A 62 -9.41 -3.53 0.20
N LYS A 63 -8.79 -4.70 0.04
CA LYS A 63 -8.77 -5.75 1.07
C LYS A 63 -8.07 -5.26 2.34
N ILE A 64 -6.90 -4.61 2.22
CA ILE A 64 -6.15 -4.09 3.36
C ILE A 64 -6.93 -2.97 4.08
N VAL A 65 -7.52 -2.03 3.33
CA VAL A 65 -8.41 -0.98 3.87
C VAL A 65 -9.50 -1.61 4.73
N LYS A 66 -10.16 -2.66 4.22
CA LYS A 66 -11.20 -3.38 4.97
C LYS A 66 -10.67 -4.09 6.21
N LEU A 67 -9.49 -4.72 6.13
CA LEU A 67 -8.87 -5.41 7.26
C LEU A 67 -8.45 -4.44 8.38
N LEU A 68 -8.01 -3.24 8.02
CA LEU A 68 -7.64 -2.17 8.95
C LEU A 68 -8.84 -1.33 9.41
N ASN A 69 -10.06 -1.62 8.91
CA ASN A 69 -11.28 -0.84 9.15
C ASN A 69 -11.11 0.67 8.81
N LEU A 70 -10.37 0.96 7.75
CA LEU A 70 -10.13 2.31 7.25
C LEU A 70 -11.28 2.76 6.35
N LYS A 71 -11.48 4.07 6.26
CA LYS A 71 -12.42 4.67 5.30
C LYS A 71 -11.76 4.76 3.93
N LEU A 72 -12.52 4.45 2.88
CA LEU A 72 -12.08 4.77 1.53
C LEU A 72 -12.15 6.28 1.31
N ASP A 73 -11.00 6.91 1.20
CA ASP A 73 -10.86 8.34 0.97
C ASP A 73 -10.11 8.62 -0.36
N SER A 74 -9.78 9.89 -0.57
CA SER A 74 -9.09 10.35 -1.77
C SER A 74 -7.78 9.62 -2.04
N ARG A 75 -7.04 9.17 -1.02
CA ARG A 75 -5.75 8.48 -1.19
C ARG A 75 -5.93 7.18 -1.97
N TYR A 76 -6.86 6.35 -1.51
CA TYR A 76 -7.14 5.06 -2.15
C TYR A 76 -7.87 5.25 -3.49
N LEU A 77 -8.77 6.23 -3.56
CA LEU A 77 -9.50 6.49 -4.80
C LEU A 77 -8.62 7.09 -5.90
N TYR A 78 -7.57 7.84 -5.56
CA TYR A 78 -6.65 8.45 -6.53
C TYR A 78 -5.89 7.40 -7.33
N ILE A 79 -5.39 6.38 -6.66
CA ILE A 79 -4.57 5.31 -7.25
C ILE A 79 -5.39 4.21 -7.95
N ASN A 80 -6.71 4.38 -8.09
CA ASN A 80 -7.55 3.41 -8.79
C ASN A 80 -7.18 3.36 -10.29
N PRO A 81 -6.80 2.19 -10.84
CA PRO A 81 -6.37 2.10 -12.24
C PRO A 81 -7.50 2.19 -13.27
N ASN A 82 -8.77 2.09 -12.84
CA ASN A 82 -9.95 2.16 -13.71
C ASN A 82 -10.72 3.47 -13.57
N LYS A 83 -10.04 4.53 -13.12
CA LYS A 83 -10.66 5.84 -12.89
C LYS A 83 -10.90 6.62 -14.17
#